data_AF-A0A0B1SFE0-F1
#
_entry.id   AF-A0A0B1SFE0-F1
#
_cell.length_a   1.000
_cell.length_b   1.000
_cell.length_c   1.000
_cell.angle_alpha   90.00
_cell.angle_beta   90.00
_cell.angle_gamma   90.00
#
_symmetry.space_group_name_H-M   'P 1'
#
loop_
_entity.id
_entity.type
_entity.pdbx_description
1 polymer ?
#
loop_
_entity_poly.entity_id
_entity_poly.type
_entity_poly.pdbx_seq_one_letter_code
_entity_poly.pdbx_strand_id
1 'polypeptide(L)'
;MNDGGPARLLGVYGGTCFLVYVETNGFTKRSAMMFGLPLIVLSFMSLTSAMAPKPRICTTAAFAILALSRYLVVSKSSWEMMVIGYALVTVGHMLYFYSFESMIDEWSIPLSMLGTIYYTTLSYHCFADLFTSIPSLVLLHACAFAASCFLVVAAGSVCERSEQDYETEQAAYMRLAGAIANVSSNTIFLLSLFGIRIEGLQILSRWLFYIAEGLMYLANERTF
;
A
#
# COMPACT_ATOMS: atom_id res chain seq x y z
N MET A 1 -15.45 -24.13 2.38
CA MET A 1 -15.48 -22.65 2.30
C MET A 1 -15.52 -22.12 3.71
N ASN A 2 -14.58 -21.25 4.09
CA ASN A 2 -14.52 -20.69 5.42
C ASN A 2 -15.15 -19.29 5.36
N ASP A 3 -16.45 -19.20 5.61
CA ASP A 3 -17.26 -17.96 5.52
C ASP A 3 -16.79 -16.83 6.47
N GLY A 4 -15.77 -17.09 7.28
CA GLY A 4 -15.20 -16.17 8.25
C GLY A 4 -14.20 -15.14 7.71
N GLY A 5 -13.75 -15.21 6.44
CA GLY A 5 -12.67 -14.33 5.93
C GLY A 5 -12.94 -12.81 6.11
N PRO A 6 -14.03 -12.27 5.52
CA PRO A 6 -14.36 -10.84 5.61
C PRO A 6 -14.74 -10.40 7.02
N ALA A 7 -15.48 -11.24 7.77
CA ALA A 7 -15.89 -10.94 9.14
C ALA A 7 -14.70 -10.93 10.11
N ARG A 8 -13.75 -11.85 9.93
CA ARG A 8 -12.49 -11.88 10.69
C ARG A 8 -11.61 -10.68 10.35
N LEU A 9 -11.53 -10.28 9.09
CA LEU A 9 -10.84 -9.05 8.69
C LEU A 9 -11.46 -7.82 9.35
N LEU A 10 -12.76 -7.63 9.24
CA LEU A 10 -13.45 -6.49 9.87
C LEU A 10 -13.31 -6.49 11.39
N GLY A 11 -13.45 -7.65 12.04
CA GLY A 11 -13.32 -7.77 13.49
C GLY A 11 -11.90 -7.52 13.99
N VAL A 12 -10.91 -8.21 13.43
CA VAL A 12 -9.53 -8.16 13.91
C VAL A 12 -8.80 -6.94 13.33
N TYR A 13 -8.70 -6.83 12.01
CA TYR A 13 -8.00 -5.71 11.37
C TYR A 13 -8.76 -4.40 11.53
N GLY A 14 -10.06 -4.39 11.26
CA GLY A 14 -10.89 -3.20 11.44
C GLY A 14 -10.92 -2.72 12.90
N GLY A 15 -11.09 -3.64 13.86
CA GLY A 15 -10.99 -3.33 15.28
C GLY A 15 -9.61 -2.76 15.67
N THR A 16 -8.54 -3.30 15.10
CA THR A 16 -7.17 -2.79 15.31
C THR A 16 -6.99 -1.38 14.74
N CYS A 17 -7.43 -1.13 13.51
CA CYS A 17 -7.43 0.21 12.90
C CYS A 17 -8.23 1.21 13.73
N PHE A 18 -9.39 0.81 14.25
CA PHE A 18 -10.22 1.66 15.10
C PHE A 18 -9.53 2.01 16.43
N LEU A 19 -8.91 1.02 17.08
CA LEU A 19 -8.12 1.26 18.30
C LEU A 19 -6.98 2.25 18.02
N VAL A 20 -6.22 2.04 16.93
CA VAL A 20 -5.15 2.97 16.53
C VAL A 20 -5.71 4.36 16.26
N TYR A 21 -6.86 4.48 15.60
CA TYR A 21 -7.52 5.76 15.35
C TYR A 21 -7.84 6.50 16.67
N VAL A 22 -8.43 5.82 17.65
CA VAL A 22 -8.77 6.39 18.95
C VAL A 22 -7.51 6.82 19.72
N GLU A 23 -6.54 5.92 19.85
CA GLU A 23 -5.30 6.16 20.61
C GLU A 23 -4.43 7.27 20.00
N THR A 24 -4.46 7.41 18.68
CA THR A 24 -3.73 8.48 17.98
C THR A 24 -4.53 9.76 17.83
N ASN A 25 -5.71 9.88 18.46
CA ASN A 25 -6.62 11.02 18.33
C ASN A 25 -6.90 11.37 16.86
N GLY A 26 -7.42 10.39 16.12
CA GLY A 26 -7.70 10.52 14.70
C GLY A 26 -6.47 10.55 13.80
N PHE A 27 -5.42 9.81 14.17
CA PHE A 27 -4.12 9.82 13.50
C PHE A 27 -3.35 11.15 13.60
N THR A 28 -3.67 12.04 14.54
CA THR A 28 -2.92 13.28 14.75
C THR A 28 -1.65 13.05 15.58
N LYS A 29 -1.74 12.24 16.64
CA LYS A 29 -0.62 11.94 17.53
C LYS A 29 0.35 10.94 16.89
N ARG A 30 1.63 11.30 16.87
CA ARG A 30 2.71 10.44 16.37
C ARG A 30 3.06 9.35 17.40
N SER A 31 2.67 8.12 17.12
CA SER A 31 3.10 6.93 17.87
C SER A 31 3.59 5.86 16.90
N ALA A 32 4.91 5.59 16.90
CA ALA A 32 5.55 4.74 15.91
C ALA A 32 5.00 3.31 15.90
N MET A 33 4.78 2.73 17.09
CA MET A 33 4.24 1.38 17.22
C MET A 33 2.79 1.31 16.74
N MET A 34 1.98 2.32 17.05
CA MET A 34 0.56 2.32 16.72
C MET A 34 0.30 2.35 15.20
N PHE A 35 1.14 3.05 14.42
CA PHE A 35 0.97 3.08 12.97
C PHE A 35 1.38 1.76 12.27
N GLY A 36 2.27 0.96 12.88
CA GLY A 36 2.66 -0.34 12.34
C GLY A 36 1.71 -1.48 12.72
N LEU A 37 0.99 -1.35 13.84
CA LEU A 37 0.19 -2.41 14.44
C LEU A 37 -0.87 -3.04 13.51
N PRO A 38 -1.66 -2.27 12.71
CA PRO A 38 -2.60 -2.86 11.77
C PRO A 38 -1.93 -3.73 10.70
N LEU A 39 -0.73 -3.35 10.25
CA LEU A 39 0.03 -4.11 9.26
C LEU A 39 0.65 -5.38 9.86
N ILE A 40 1.06 -5.35 11.13
CA ILE A 40 1.49 -6.55 11.86
C ILE A 40 0.33 -7.55 11.93
N VAL A 41 -0.89 -7.07 12.20
CA VAL A 41 -2.09 -7.89 12.20
C VAL A 41 -2.34 -8.50 10.82
N LEU A 42 -2.29 -7.73 9.74
CA LEU A 42 -2.42 -8.27 8.38
C LEU A 42 -1.33 -9.28 8.03
N SER A 43 -0.09 -9.04 8.48
CA SER A 43 1.01 -9.99 8.30
C SER A 43 0.72 -11.31 8.99
N PHE A 44 0.29 -11.28 10.25
CA PHE A 44 -0.09 -12.50 11.00
C PHE A 44 -1.29 -13.22 10.38
N MET A 45 -2.31 -12.47 9.95
CA MET A 45 -3.47 -13.00 9.25
C MET A 45 -3.12 -13.60 7.89
N SER A 46 -2.13 -13.03 7.19
CA SER A 46 -1.60 -13.58 5.94
C SER A 46 -0.80 -14.85 6.20
N LEU A 47 0.00 -14.90 7.26
CA LEU A 47 0.78 -16.09 7.59
C LEU A 47 -0.10 -17.30 7.93
N THR A 48 -1.25 -17.05 8.56
CA THR A 48 -2.22 -18.06 9.00
C THR A 48 -3.32 -18.34 7.97
N SER A 49 -3.27 -17.71 6.80
CA SER A 49 -4.25 -17.94 5.72
C SER A 49 -4.02 -19.27 5.01
N ALA A 50 -5.07 -19.74 4.33
CA ALA A 50 -5.03 -20.95 3.51
C ALA A 50 -4.38 -20.74 2.13
N MET A 51 -3.84 -19.54 1.85
CA MET A 51 -3.24 -19.20 0.57
C MET A 51 -2.11 -20.16 0.17
N ALA A 52 -1.92 -20.35 -1.13
CA ALA A 52 -0.77 -21.06 -1.67
C ALA A 52 0.58 -20.51 -1.12
N PRO A 53 1.64 -21.34 -1.00
CA PRO A 53 2.85 -20.97 -0.27
C PRO A 53 3.53 -19.68 -0.76
N LYS A 54 3.67 -19.49 -2.08
CA LYS A 54 4.29 -18.30 -2.68
C LYS A 54 3.49 -17.01 -2.34
N PRO A 55 2.20 -16.87 -2.71
CA PRO A 55 1.43 -15.67 -2.40
C PRO A 55 1.34 -15.42 -0.89
N ARG A 56 1.24 -16.48 -0.08
CA ARG A 56 1.21 -16.38 1.38
C ARG A 56 2.46 -15.73 1.95
N ILE A 57 3.64 -16.21 1.57
CA ILE A 57 4.92 -15.70 2.09
C ILE A 57 5.16 -14.27 1.57
N CYS A 58 4.93 -14.02 0.29
CA CYS A 58 5.09 -12.69 -0.32
C CYS A 58 4.17 -11.64 0.34
N THR A 59 2.89 -11.97 0.54
CA THR A 59 1.90 -11.08 1.18
C THR A 59 2.25 -10.82 2.65
N THR A 60 2.64 -11.87 3.37
CA THR A 60 3.08 -11.77 4.77
C THR A 60 4.29 -10.85 4.90
N ALA A 61 5.29 -11.06 4.04
CA ALA A 61 6.53 -10.29 4.02
C ALA A 61 6.27 -8.83 3.62
N ALA A 62 5.39 -8.59 2.64
CA ALA A 62 4.98 -7.25 2.23
C ALA A 62 4.42 -6.45 3.42
N PHE A 63 3.44 -7.00 4.14
CA PHE A 63 2.86 -6.31 5.29
C PHE A 63 3.83 -6.16 6.47
N ALA A 64 4.68 -7.15 6.73
CA ALA A 64 5.70 -7.05 7.77
C ALA A 64 6.72 -5.93 7.46
N ILE A 65 7.17 -5.84 6.21
CA ILE A 65 8.10 -4.80 5.75
C ILE A 65 7.44 -3.41 5.79
N LEU A 66 6.18 -3.29 5.37
CA LEU A 66 5.44 -2.04 5.47
C LEU A 66 5.20 -1.63 6.93
N ALA A 67 4.96 -2.58 7.83
CA ALA A 67 4.86 -2.31 9.27
C ALA A 67 6.16 -1.73 9.83
N LEU A 68 7.29 -2.37 9.50
CA LEU A 68 8.62 -1.91 9.89
C LEU A 68 8.93 -0.54 9.30
N SER A 69 8.60 -0.31 8.03
CA SER A 69 8.73 0.98 7.36
C SER A 69 8.00 2.09 8.14
N ARG A 70 6.72 1.87 8.48
CA ARG A 70 5.92 2.85 9.25
C ARG A 70 6.52 3.14 10.63
N TYR A 71 6.99 2.10 11.31
CA TYR A 71 7.68 2.25 12.59
C TYR A 71 8.91 3.13 12.44
N LEU A 72 9.79 2.85 11.48
CA LEU A 72 11.03 3.58 11.26
C LEU A 72 10.80 5.04 10.87
N VAL A 73 9.84 5.32 9.97
CA VAL A 73 9.51 6.69 9.51
C VAL A 73 8.93 7.55 10.63
N VAL A 74 8.16 6.97 11.56
CA VAL A 74 7.52 7.72 12.66
C VAL A 74 8.36 7.74 13.92
N SER A 75 9.21 6.73 14.13
CA SER A 75 10.19 6.75 15.20
C SER A 75 11.05 8.01 15.05
N LYS A 76 11.28 8.75 16.12
CA LYS A 76 12.14 9.95 16.13
C LYS A 76 13.62 9.53 15.98
N SER A 77 13.91 8.70 14.99
CA SER A 77 15.20 8.10 14.74
C SER A 77 16.05 9.01 13.85
N SER A 78 17.33 8.66 13.72
CA SER A 78 18.27 9.27 12.80
C SER A 78 17.73 9.32 11.36
N TRP A 79 18.27 10.25 10.57
CA TRP A 79 17.92 10.41 9.16
C TRP A 79 18.09 9.09 8.36
N GLU A 80 19.09 8.29 8.71
CA GLU A 80 19.41 7.00 8.08
C GLU A 80 18.25 6.00 8.24
N MET A 81 17.62 5.96 9.41
CA MET A 81 16.50 5.06 9.66
C MET A 81 15.24 5.51 8.92
N MET A 82 15.06 6.82 8.72
CA MET A 82 14.00 7.35 7.88
C MET A 82 14.20 6.98 6.40
N VAL A 83 15.44 7.05 5.90
CA VAL A 83 15.82 6.60 4.54
C VAL A 83 15.48 5.13 4.33
N ILE A 84 15.91 4.28 5.26
CA ILE A 84 15.61 2.85 5.24
C ILE A 84 14.09 2.65 5.29
N GLY A 85 13.38 3.39 6.15
CA GLY A 85 11.94 3.36 6.25
C GLY A 85 11.26 3.61 4.90
N TYR A 86 11.64 4.65 4.16
CA TYR A 86 11.08 4.92 2.83
C TYR A 86 11.48 3.89 1.77
N ALA A 87 12.72 3.40 1.78
CA ALA A 87 13.16 2.33 0.88
C ALA A 87 12.32 1.05 1.08
N LEU A 88 12.02 0.70 2.33
CA LEU A 88 11.17 -0.44 2.67
C LEU A 88 9.74 -0.31 2.14
N VAL A 89 9.21 0.91 1.94
CA VAL A 89 7.88 1.08 1.29
C VAL A 89 7.90 0.49 -0.11
N THR A 90 8.91 0.84 -0.90
CA THR A 90 9.11 0.32 -2.26
C THR A 90 9.22 -1.20 -2.26
N VAL A 91 10.05 -1.75 -1.36
CA VAL A 91 10.23 -3.20 -1.22
C VAL A 91 8.92 -3.89 -0.85
N GLY A 92 8.16 -3.34 0.10
CA GLY A 92 6.87 -3.88 0.52
C GLY A 92 5.87 -3.95 -0.63
N HIS A 93 5.74 -2.88 -1.42
CA HIS A 93 4.88 -2.88 -2.61
C HIS A 93 5.34 -3.89 -3.67
N MET A 94 6.64 -4.04 -3.89
CA MET A 94 7.18 -5.02 -4.85
C MET A 94 6.96 -6.47 -4.39
N LEU A 95 7.10 -6.76 -3.10
CA LEU A 95 6.75 -8.07 -2.54
C LEU A 95 5.25 -8.37 -2.67
N TYR A 96 4.40 -7.35 -2.48
CA TYR A 96 2.98 -7.52 -2.71
C TYR A 96 2.71 -7.80 -4.19
N PHE A 97 3.36 -7.12 -5.13
CA PHE A 97 3.29 -7.45 -6.56
C PHE A 97 3.69 -8.92 -6.84
N TYR A 98 4.83 -9.38 -6.31
CA TYR A 98 5.30 -10.75 -6.49
C TYR A 98 4.32 -11.81 -5.98
N SER A 99 3.41 -11.46 -5.07
CA SER A 99 2.37 -12.38 -4.60
C SER A 99 1.36 -12.75 -5.69
N PHE A 100 1.13 -11.88 -6.67
CA PHE A 100 0.10 -12.07 -7.68
C PHE A 100 0.57 -11.94 -9.13
N GLU A 101 1.88 -11.74 -9.35
CA GLU A 101 2.44 -11.58 -10.71
C GLU A 101 2.03 -12.69 -11.67
N SER A 102 1.86 -13.92 -11.18
CA SER A 102 1.50 -15.09 -12.00
C SER A 102 0.07 -15.03 -12.55
N MET A 103 -0.73 -14.06 -12.11
CA MET A 103 -2.10 -13.85 -12.59
C MET A 103 -2.16 -12.89 -13.78
N ILE A 104 -1.07 -12.17 -14.05
CA ILE A 104 -0.95 -11.25 -15.17
C ILE A 104 -0.54 -12.06 -16.38
N ASP A 105 -1.46 -12.27 -17.32
CA ASP A 105 -1.14 -12.87 -18.62
C ASP A 105 -0.54 -11.84 -19.56
N GLU A 106 -1.23 -10.70 -19.69
CA GLU A 106 -0.84 -9.59 -20.55
C GLU A 106 -0.88 -8.28 -19.77
N TRP A 107 0.04 -7.38 -20.09
CA TRP A 107 0.11 -6.06 -19.48
C TRP A 107 -0.78 -5.08 -20.23
N SER A 108 -1.64 -4.38 -19.49
CA SER A 108 -2.48 -3.32 -20.06
C SER A 108 -1.61 -2.13 -20.50
N ILE A 109 -1.41 -2.01 -21.81
CA ILE A 109 -0.76 -0.85 -22.44
C ILE A 109 -1.45 0.47 -22.04
N PRO A 110 -2.79 0.62 -22.12
CA PRO A 110 -3.42 1.90 -21.79
C PRO A 110 -3.23 2.27 -20.32
N LEU A 111 -3.33 1.32 -19.38
CA LEU A 111 -3.06 1.58 -17.96
C LEU A 111 -1.60 1.94 -17.72
N SER A 112 -0.67 1.28 -18.42
CA SER A 112 0.77 1.57 -18.31
C SER A 112 1.09 3.00 -18.77
N MET A 113 0.50 3.43 -19.90
CA MET A 113 0.64 4.80 -20.41
C MET A 113 0.05 5.81 -19.42
N LEU A 114 -1.18 5.57 -18.95
CA LEU A 114 -1.86 6.43 -18.00
C LEU A 114 -1.08 6.55 -16.67
N GLY A 115 -0.63 5.42 -16.12
CA GLY A 115 0.17 5.37 -14.91
C GLY A 115 1.51 6.10 -15.05
N THR A 116 2.15 6.01 -16.21
CA THR A 116 3.39 6.73 -16.50
C THR A 116 3.16 8.24 -16.58
N ILE A 117 2.13 8.69 -17.30
CA ILE A 117 1.76 10.12 -17.40
C ILE A 117 1.42 10.67 -16.02
N TYR A 118 0.64 9.92 -15.23
CA TYR A 118 0.29 10.31 -13.86
C TYR A 118 1.52 10.44 -12.97
N TYR A 119 2.40 9.44 -13.00
CA TYR A 119 3.65 9.43 -12.24
C TYR A 119 4.56 10.61 -12.59
N THR A 120 4.80 10.85 -13.89
CA THR A 120 5.71 11.92 -14.33
C THR A 120 5.14 13.30 -14.02
N THR A 121 3.84 13.51 -14.23
CA THR A 121 3.17 14.79 -13.93
C THR A 121 3.25 15.13 -12.45
N LEU A 122 2.88 14.20 -11.57
CA LEU A 122 2.90 14.45 -10.13
C LEU A 122 4.34 14.58 -9.59
N SER A 123 5.26 13.74 -10.08
CA SER A 123 6.67 13.80 -9.69
C SER A 123 7.31 15.12 -10.10
N TYR A 124 7.03 15.61 -11.31
CA TYR A 124 7.49 16.93 -11.75
C TYR A 124 6.93 18.02 -10.84
N HIS A 125 5.61 18.00 -10.58
CA HIS A 125 4.96 19.04 -9.80
C HIS A 125 5.41 19.07 -8.32
N CYS A 126 5.74 17.91 -7.73
CA CYS A 126 6.16 17.81 -6.34
C CYS A 126 7.67 17.93 -6.15
N PHE A 127 8.49 17.53 -7.13
CA PHE A 127 9.92 17.32 -6.91
C PHE A 127 10.87 18.16 -7.77
N ALA A 128 10.40 18.80 -8.86
CA ALA A 128 11.29 19.47 -9.81
C ALA A 128 12.24 20.48 -9.13
N ASP A 129 11.71 21.33 -8.26
CA ASP A 129 12.49 22.34 -7.54
C ASP A 129 13.27 21.77 -6.35
N LEU A 130 12.85 20.62 -5.83
CA LEU A 130 13.46 19.99 -4.65
C LEU A 130 14.63 19.07 -4.99
N PHE A 131 14.70 18.58 -6.24
CA PHE A 131 15.69 17.59 -6.65
C PHE A 131 17.14 18.08 -6.47
N THR A 132 17.39 19.37 -6.72
CA THR A 132 18.71 19.98 -6.54
C THR A 132 19.10 20.11 -5.06
N SER A 133 18.11 20.25 -4.18
CA SER A 133 18.33 20.53 -2.75
C SER A 133 18.38 19.25 -1.90
N ILE A 134 17.52 18.27 -2.18
CA ILE A 134 17.35 17.05 -1.38
C ILE A 134 17.18 15.80 -2.28
N PRO A 135 18.17 15.48 -3.14
CA PRO A 135 18.03 14.46 -4.19
C PRO A 135 17.73 13.06 -3.64
N SER A 136 18.34 12.68 -2.51
CA SER A 136 18.16 11.36 -1.91
C SER A 136 16.72 11.13 -1.42
N LEU A 137 16.13 12.11 -0.76
CA LEU A 137 14.75 12.03 -0.27
C LEU A 137 13.75 12.02 -1.42
N VAL A 138 14.00 12.85 -2.44
CA VAL A 138 13.20 12.87 -3.67
C VAL A 138 13.22 11.51 -4.36
N LEU A 139 14.39 10.89 -4.53
CA LEU A 139 14.50 9.58 -5.16
C LEU A 139 13.75 8.49 -4.38
N LEU A 140 13.82 8.49 -3.05
CA LEU A 140 13.11 7.51 -2.23
C LEU A 140 11.59 7.64 -2.37
N HIS A 141 11.07 8.86 -2.30
CA HIS A 141 9.64 9.12 -2.49
C HIS A 141 9.19 8.82 -3.91
N ALA A 142 10.00 9.16 -4.92
CA ALA A 142 9.72 8.85 -6.31
C ALA A 142 9.66 7.34 -6.54
N CYS A 143 10.61 6.55 -6.01
CA CYS A 143 10.59 5.09 -6.09
C CYS A 143 9.37 4.48 -5.38
N ALA A 144 9.06 4.93 -4.17
CA ALA A 144 7.90 4.43 -3.43
C ALA A 144 6.58 4.75 -4.15
N PHE A 145 6.48 5.94 -4.73
CA PHE A 145 5.33 6.38 -5.50
C PHE A 145 5.22 5.60 -6.83
N ALA A 146 6.32 5.43 -7.55
CA ALA A 146 6.40 4.61 -8.76
C ALA A 146 5.94 3.18 -8.49
N ALA A 147 6.38 2.57 -7.39
CA ALA A 147 5.95 1.23 -6.98
C ALA A 147 4.44 1.16 -6.72
N SER A 148 3.84 2.19 -6.14
CA SER A 148 2.39 2.24 -5.97
C SER A 148 1.64 2.42 -7.30
N CYS A 149 2.12 3.27 -8.21
CA CYS A 149 1.55 3.41 -9.56
C CYS A 149 1.65 2.10 -10.34
N PHE A 150 2.79 1.42 -10.24
CA PHE A 150 3.01 0.10 -10.83
C PHE A 150 2.02 -0.94 -10.31
N LEU A 151 1.70 -0.94 -9.01
CA LEU A 151 0.68 -1.81 -8.45
C LEU A 151 -0.71 -1.58 -9.06
N VAL A 152 -1.08 -0.34 -9.39
CA VAL A 152 -2.36 -0.05 -10.08
C VAL A 152 -2.36 -0.66 -11.47
N VAL A 153 -1.27 -0.51 -12.22
CA VAL A 153 -1.12 -1.08 -13.56
C VAL A 153 -1.18 -2.61 -13.51
N ALA A 154 -0.43 -3.22 -12.57
CA ALA A 154 -0.42 -4.66 -12.37
C ALA A 154 -1.80 -5.19 -11.98
N ALA A 155 -2.46 -4.59 -10.99
CA ALA A 155 -3.79 -5.01 -10.55
C ALA A 155 -4.87 -4.79 -11.62
N GLY A 156 -4.79 -3.70 -12.38
CA GLY A 156 -5.72 -3.43 -13.48
C GLY A 156 -5.52 -4.39 -14.66
N SER A 157 -4.28 -4.79 -14.94
CA SER A 157 -3.98 -5.82 -15.95
C SER A 157 -4.60 -7.18 -15.58
N VAL A 158 -4.66 -7.52 -14.29
CA VAL A 158 -5.38 -8.74 -13.83
C VAL A 158 -6.89 -8.63 -14.07
N CYS A 159 -7.47 -7.42 -14.05
CA CYS A 159 -8.91 -7.20 -14.26
C CYS A 159 -9.31 -7.28 -15.75
N GLU A 160 -8.38 -7.07 -16.68
CA GLU A 160 -8.65 -7.14 -18.13
C GLU A 160 -8.70 -8.59 -18.66
N ARG A 161 -8.48 -9.60 -17.81
CA ARG A 161 -8.47 -11.01 -18.19
C ARG A 161 -9.88 -11.50 -18.50
N SER A 162 -10.10 -11.99 -19.73
CA SER A 162 -11.42 -12.37 -20.25
C SER A 162 -12.02 -13.66 -19.66
N GLU A 163 -11.22 -14.53 -19.06
CA GLU A 163 -11.67 -15.81 -18.49
C GLU A 163 -11.29 -15.90 -17.01
N GLN A 164 -12.17 -15.41 -16.14
CA GLN A 164 -12.05 -15.58 -14.68
C GLN A 164 -13.38 -16.05 -14.11
N ASP A 165 -13.30 -16.94 -13.12
CA ASP A 165 -14.44 -17.25 -12.27
C ASP A 165 -14.86 -16.01 -11.48
N TYR A 166 -16.16 -15.88 -11.18
CA TYR A 166 -16.75 -14.71 -10.52
C TYR A 166 -16.03 -14.30 -9.23
N GLU A 167 -15.58 -15.26 -8.41
CA GLU A 167 -14.86 -14.98 -7.17
C GLU A 167 -13.46 -14.39 -7.42
N THR A 168 -12.77 -14.87 -8.46
CA THR A 168 -11.46 -14.40 -8.89
C THR A 168 -11.54 -13.00 -9.50
N GLU A 169 -12.58 -12.75 -10.31
CA GLU A 169 -12.88 -11.43 -10.87
C GLU A 169 -13.17 -10.41 -9.76
N GLN A 170 -14.02 -10.78 -8.78
CA GLN A 170 -14.29 -9.91 -7.63
C GLN A 170 -13.00 -9.58 -6.86
N ALA A 171 -12.12 -10.56 -6.66
CA ALA A 171 -10.84 -10.38 -6.00
C ALA A 171 -9.88 -9.48 -6.79
N ALA A 172 -9.89 -9.56 -8.13
CA ALA A 172 -9.14 -8.66 -9.00
C ALA A 172 -9.57 -7.20 -8.82
N TYR A 173 -10.88 -6.93 -8.84
CA TYR A 173 -11.40 -5.57 -8.59
C TYR A 173 -11.11 -5.06 -7.18
N MET A 174 -11.18 -5.92 -6.15
CA MET A 174 -10.78 -5.54 -4.79
C MET A 174 -9.29 -5.15 -4.73
N ARG A 175 -8.43 -5.88 -5.44
CA ARG A 175 -6.99 -5.56 -5.55
C ARG A 175 -6.77 -4.23 -6.24
N LEU A 176 -7.46 -3.98 -7.36
CA LEU A 176 -7.38 -2.72 -8.10
C LEU A 176 -7.87 -1.54 -7.24
N ALA A 177 -9.01 -1.69 -6.57
CA ALA A 177 -9.54 -0.68 -5.65
C ALA A 177 -8.55 -0.38 -4.51
N GLY A 178 -7.93 -1.42 -3.94
CA GLY A 178 -6.87 -1.28 -2.95
C GLY A 178 -5.65 -0.52 -3.50
N ALA A 179 -5.17 -0.89 -4.69
CA ALA A 179 -4.04 -0.22 -5.33
C ALA A 179 -4.32 1.26 -5.63
N ILE A 180 -5.53 1.59 -6.11
CA ILE A 180 -5.97 2.97 -6.36
C ILE A 180 -6.04 3.76 -5.05
N ALA A 181 -6.58 3.17 -3.98
CA ALA A 181 -6.62 3.80 -2.67
C ALA A 181 -5.21 4.04 -2.11
N ASN A 182 -4.27 3.12 -2.33
CA ASN A 182 -2.87 3.27 -1.93
C ASN A 182 -2.17 4.40 -2.71
N VAL A 183 -2.29 4.43 -4.04
CA VAL A 183 -1.75 5.52 -4.87
C VAL A 183 -2.36 6.86 -4.48
N SER A 184 -3.66 6.90 -4.22
CA SER A 184 -4.36 8.11 -3.77
C SER A 184 -3.83 8.58 -2.41
N SER A 185 -3.64 7.66 -1.46
CA SER A 185 -2.98 7.92 -0.18
C SER A 185 -1.59 8.55 -0.38
N ASN A 186 -0.75 7.93 -1.22
CA ASN A 186 0.61 8.42 -1.47
C ASN A 186 0.61 9.78 -2.16
N THR A 187 -0.30 10.00 -3.11
CA THR A 187 -0.49 11.27 -3.80
C THR A 187 -0.82 12.38 -2.80
N ILE A 188 -1.85 12.16 -1.96
CA ILE A 188 -2.27 13.14 -0.95
C ILE A 188 -1.15 13.41 0.05
N PHE A 189 -0.41 12.37 0.45
CA PHE A 189 0.72 12.51 1.35
C PHE A 189 1.83 13.37 0.73
N LEU A 190 2.22 13.12 -0.54
CA LEU A 190 3.23 13.90 -1.24
C LEU A 190 2.80 15.36 -1.44
N LEU A 191 1.55 15.59 -1.86
CA LEU A 191 1.00 16.93 -1.99
C LEU A 191 0.94 17.67 -0.65
N SER A 192 0.64 16.97 0.45
CA SER A 192 0.67 17.59 1.78
C SER A 192 2.09 17.89 2.27
N LEU A 193 3.08 17.10 1.84
CA LEU A 193 4.46 17.23 2.29
C LEU A 193 5.24 18.29 1.51
N PHE A 194 5.02 18.36 0.20
CA PHE A 194 5.79 19.21 -0.72
C PHE A 194 4.95 20.25 -1.48
N GLY A 195 3.62 20.12 -1.46
CA GLY A 195 2.69 21.09 -2.04
C GLY A 195 2.11 22.01 -0.97
N ILE A 196 0.86 21.78 -0.56
CA ILE A 196 0.12 22.61 0.39
C ILE A 196 -0.10 21.83 1.68
N ARG A 197 0.46 22.33 2.79
CA ARG A 197 0.41 21.66 4.09
C ARG A 197 -0.96 21.78 4.74
N ILE A 198 -1.82 20.79 4.51
CA ILE A 198 -3.16 20.70 5.12
C ILE A 198 -3.20 19.46 6.01
N GLU A 199 -3.39 19.66 7.32
CA GLU A 199 -3.39 18.55 8.30
C GLU A 199 -4.48 17.51 8.02
N GLY A 200 -5.67 17.95 7.58
CA GLY A 200 -6.77 17.07 7.18
C GLY A 200 -6.41 16.11 6.03
N LEU A 201 -5.55 16.54 5.11
CA LEU A 201 -5.08 15.69 4.01
C LEU A 201 -4.19 14.54 4.53
N GLN A 202 -3.38 14.79 5.55
CA GLN A 202 -2.54 13.75 6.16
C GLN A 202 -3.35 12.70 6.92
N ILE A 203 -4.48 13.10 7.48
CA ILE A 203 -5.42 12.17 8.13
C ILE A 203 -6.09 11.32 7.05
N LEU A 204 -6.62 11.96 6.00
CA LEU A 204 -7.27 11.27 4.88
C LEU A 204 -6.32 10.27 4.18
N SER A 205 -5.06 10.64 3.96
CA SER A 205 -4.08 9.72 3.37
C SER A 205 -3.91 8.45 4.21
N ARG A 206 -3.91 8.56 5.55
CA ARG A 206 -3.76 7.39 6.43
C ARG A 206 -5.00 6.50 6.43
N TRP A 207 -6.20 7.08 6.35
CA TRP A 207 -7.42 6.32 6.15
C TRP A 207 -7.37 5.50 4.87
N LEU A 208 -7.06 6.16 3.74
CA LEU A 208 -6.94 5.50 2.44
C LEU A 208 -5.87 4.41 2.45
N PHE A 209 -4.74 4.65 3.12
CA PHE A 209 -3.70 3.65 3.29
C PHE A 209 -4.22 2.38 3.99
N TYR A 210 -4.84 2.50 5.17
CA TYR A 210 -5.33 1.30 5.87
C TYR A 210 -6.47 0.60 5.12
N ILE A 211 -7.35 1.35 4.48
CA ILE A 211 -8.39 0.76 3.61
C ILE A 211 -7.73 -0.03 2.46
N ALA A 212 -6.71 0.54 1.82
CA ALA A 212 -5.99 -0.10 0.73
C ALA A 212 -5.36 -1.43 1.14
N GLU A 213 -4.63 -1.45 2.26
CA GLU A 213 -3.93 -2.63 2.75
C GLU A 213 -4.91 -3.76 3.13
N GLY A 214 -6.05 -3.41 3.73
CA GLY A 214 -7.13 -4.37 4.02
C GLY A 214 -7.74 -4.96 2.75
N LEU A 215 -8.00 -4.15 1.73
CA LEU A 215 -8.52 -4.61 0.43
C LEU A 215 -7.51 -5.51 -0.30
N MET A 216 -6.24 -5.14 -0.26
CA MET A 216 -5.14 -5.91 -0.86
C MET A 216 -4.95 -7.28 -0.18
N TYR A 217 -5.08 -7.36 1.14
CA TYR A 217 -5.11 -8.64 1.86
C TYR A 217 -6.31 -9.50 1.43
N LEU A 218 -7.51 -8.92 1.45
CA LEU A 218 -8.75 -9.63 1.15
C LEU A 218 -8.75 -10.18 -0.29
N ALA A 219 -8.21 -9.40 -1.23
CA ALA A 219 -8.04 -9.85 -2.60
C ALA A 219 -7.17 -11.11 -2.66
N ASN A 220 -6.00 -11.12 -2.01
CA ASN A 220 -5.13 -12.29 -2.04
C ASN A 220 -5.71 -13.50 -1.29
N GLU A 221 -6.44 -13.28 -0.20
CA GLU A 221 -7.08 -14.37 0.55
C GLU A 221 -8.20 -15.04 -0.25
N ARG A 222 -8.88 -14.28 -1.11
CA ARG A 222 -9.94 -14.81 -1.98
C ARG A 222 -9.40 -15.44 -3.26
N THR A 223 -8.26 -14.99 -3.74
CA THR A 223 -7.69 -15.55 -4.98
C THR A 223 -6.90 -16.85 -4.77
N PHE A 224 -6.24 -17.02 -3.62
CA PHE A 224 -5.30 -18.12 -3.38
C PHE A 224 -5.63 -18.91 -2.12
#